data_AF-A0A365NA87-F1
#
_entry.id   AF-A0A365NA87-F1
#
_cell.length_a   1.000
_cell.length_b   1.000
_cell.length_c   1.000
_cell.angle_alpha   90.00
_cell.angle_beta   90.00
_cell.angle_gamma   90.00
#
_symmetry.space_group_name_H-M   'P 1'
#
loop_
_entity.id
_entity.type
_entity.pdbx_description
1 polymer ?
#
loop_
_entity_poly.entity_id
_entity_poly.type
_entity_poly.pdbx_seq_one_letter_code
_entity_poly.pdbx_strand_id
1 'polypeptide(L)'
;MSHPQSFFHHSTLTPGSLLHRRRATVSKTTLHTQLKRLRETGRYDCFKLQWHEIYADKSMWPVPFHLFWDSDIAKWIEGACYFLHDEFDAEIDAAVKDLVEMIRGAQQSDGYLNVHYTVVEPGKRWTNLQDMHELYNAGHLIEAALAHHQYYKNNLLLEPIEKYVTLIHNTFGPGENQLHGYPGHPEIELALFRLYQVTGNKDAYGLSRYFLEERGNHKGQHGQHYFEWELKQRGQSLYHRPDSYPEHASHWYCQAHQPILEQKTVEGHSVRAMYLLTAVADMLCIDISGSQSLSSPSSWRDAVDRLWDNMVAKKMYLTGGIGAIKQWEGFGRDYFLPQSTDEGGCYAETCASIAVMMLAERMLHIELDAKFGDVMELCLYNNVMTAMSLDGKAFTEGSVHLHKGYLTLDPAYTAAHPVFSLTIGNFTPRYITPHPYTNQHTLTLARGPLVYCIEDADNAWEDNHFKDVGLKVGSAVKEERLCISGTDEEYIALRTSCWRRSGKLDEVVSSPGFVVEGKGSGFDDERG
;
A
#
# COMPACT_ATOMS: atom_id res chain seq x y z
N MET A 1 -7.31 -9.14 -17.12
CA MET A 1 -8.54 -9.15 -16.29
C MET A 1 -9.30 -7.86 -16.56
N SER A 2 -10.33 -7.53 -15.77
CA SER A 2 -10.80 -6.14 -15.68
C SER A 2 -9.91 -5.36 -14.72
N HIS A 3 -8.78 -4.85 -15.20
CA HIS A 3 -7.88 -3.99 -14.42
C HIS A 3 -8.61 -2.67 -14.08
N PRO A 4 -8.82 -2.31 -12.80
CA PRO A 4 -9.58 -1.11 -12.45
C PRO A 4 -9.02 0.17 -13.09
N GLN A 5 -7.70 0.24 -13.26
CA GLN A 5 -6.95 1.29 -13.96
C GLN A 5 -7.44 1.50 -15.40
N SER A 6 -8.00 0.47 -16.05
CA SER A 6 -8.51 0.50 -17.42
C SER A 6 -10.03 0.66 -17.53
N PHE A 7 -10.78 0.50 -16.43
CA PHE A 7 -12.24 0.50 -16.45
C PHE A 7 -12.91 1.51 -15.50
N PHE A 8 -12.16 2.24 -14.67
CA PHE A 8 -12.71 3.23 -13.72
C PHE A 8 -13.64 4.26 -14.39
N HIS A 9 -13.32 4.66 -15.64
CA HIS A 9 -14.08 5.64 -16.42
C HIS A 9 -15.47 5.16 -16.88
N HIS A 10 -15.81 3.88 -16.68
CA HIS A 10 -17.18 3.38 -16.83
C HIS A 10 -18.05 3.60 -15.58
N SER A 11 -17.48 4.09 -14.48
CA SER A 11 -18.15 4.31 -13.19
C SER A 11 -18.24 5.80 -12.85
N THR A 12 -19.43 6.27 -12.49
CA THR A 12 -19.65 7.65 -12.03
C THR A 12 -19.89 7.69 -10.52
N LEU A 13 -19.15 8.55 -9.80
CA LEU A 13 -19.37 8.79 -8.37
C LEU A 13 -20.48 9.84 -8.17
N THR A 14 -21.42 9.57 -7.28
CA THR A 14 -22.52 10.51 -6.97
C THR A 14 -21.97 11.86 -6.51
N PRO A 15 -22.36 12.99 -7.14
CA PRO A 15 -21.90 14.32 -6.75
C PRO A 15 -22.09 14.61 -5.26
N GLY A 16 -21.06 15.16 -4.63
CA GLY A 16 -21.06 15.47 -3.20
C GLY A 16 -20.88 14.27 -2.26
N SER A 17 -20.83 13.02 -2.75
CA SER A 17 -20.45 11.85 -1.92
C SER A 17 -19.01 11.92 -1.43
N LEU A 18 -18.66 11.19 -0.37
CA LEU A 18 -17.30 11.15 0.18
C LEU A 18 -16.24 10.88 -0.90
N LEU A 19 -16.41 9.81 -1.67
CA LEU A 19 -15.47 9.42 -2.75
C LEU A 19 -15.38 10.52 -3.83
N HIS A 20 -16.50 11.14 -4.21
CA HIS A 20 -16.50 12.25 -5.17
C HIS A 20 -15.73 13.46 -4.63
N ARG A 21 -15.97 13.87 -3.37
CA ARG A 21 -15.26 14.99 -2.73
C ARG A 21 -13.76 14.69 -2.61
N ARG A 22 -13.39 13.47 -2.20
CA ARG A 22 -11.98 13.01 -2.18
C ARG A 22 -11.32 13.07 -3.55
N ARG A 23 -11.95 12.51 -4.59
CA ARG A 23 -11.41 12.50 -5.96
C ARG A 23 -11.23 13.94 -6.50
N ALA A 24 -12.16 14.85 -6.19
CA ALA A 24 -12.04 16.27 -6.52
C ALA A 24 -10.92 17.02 -5.77
N THR A 25 -10.67 16.70 -4.48
CA THR A 25 -9.51 17.25 -3.76
C THR A 25 -8.18 16.76 -4.36
N VAL A 26 -8.09 15.48 -4.75
CA VAL A 26 -6.84 14.96 -5.35
C VAL A 26 -6.52 15.65 -6.68
N SER A 27 -7.49 15.78 -7.59
CA SER A 27 -7.26 16.45 -8.88
C SER A 27 -6.93 17.94 -8.72
N LYS A 28 -7.74 18.69 -7.95
CA LYS A 28 -7.66 20.15 -7.89
C LYS A 28 -6.64 20.69 -6.89
N THR A 29 -6.13 19.87 -5.97
CA THR A 29 -5.17 20.32 -4.94
C THR A 29 -3.95 19.42 -4.85
N THR A 30 -4.11 18.10 -4.78
CA THR A 30 -3.00 17.20 -4.47
C THR A 30 -2.03 17.03 -5.63
N LEU A 31 -2.51 16.83 -6.86
CA LEU A 31 -1.65 16.75 -8.06
C LEU A 31 -0.81 18.01 -8.25
N HIS A 32 -1.43 19.18 -8.08
CA HIS A 32 -0.77 20.50 -8.14
C HIS A 32 0.26 20.69 -7.02
N THR A 33 -0.07 20.27 -5.78
CA THR A 33 0.85 20.33 -4.63
C THR A 33 2.04 19.39 -4.84
N GLN A 34 1.82 18.19 -5.39
CA GLN A 34 2.88 17.25 -5.76
C GLN A 34 3.75 17.82 -6.88
N LEU A 35 3.16 18.30 -7.99
CA LEU A 35 3.88 18.91 -9.11
C LEU A 35 4.77 20.08 -8.66
N LYS A 36 4.23 20.95 -7.80
CA LYS A 36 5.00 22.01 -7.15
C LYS A 36 6.18 21.44 -6.36
N ARG A 37 6.00 20.39 -5.56
CA ARG A 37 7.10 19.74 -4.80
C ARG A 37 8.10 18.99 -5.67
N LEU A 38 7.69 18.42 -6.81
CA LEU A 38 8.61 17.83 -7.78
C LEU A 38 9.55 18.92 -8.35
N ARG A 39 9.01 20.10 -8.68
CA ARG A 39 9.79 21.25 -9.14
C ARG A 39 10.69 21.82 -8.03
N GLU A 40 10.15 22.06 -6.83
CA GLU A 40 10.89 22.64 -5.69
C GLU A 40 12.00 21.73 -5.13
N THR A 41 11.95 20.42 -5.36
CA THR A 41 12.98 19.47 -4.87
C THR A 41 13.93 18.97 -5.97
N GLY A 42 13.91 19.58 -7.15
CA GLY A 42 14.78 19.20 -8.29
C GLY A 42 14.36 17.93 -9.05
N ARG A 43 13.46 17.12 -8.47
CA ARG A 43 12.92 15.88 -9.07
C ARG A 43 12.38 16.07 -10.48
N TYR A 44 11.62 17.14 -10.73
CA TYR A 44 11.01 17.40 -12.04
C TYR A 44 12.03 17.44 -13.19
N ASP A 45 13.26 17.85 -12.88
CA ASP A 45 14.36 18.01 -13.83
C ASP A 45 15.35 16.82 -13.82
N CYS A 46 15.10 15.75 -13.05
CA CYS A 46 16.08 14.66 -12.86
C CYS A 46 16.46 13.95 -14.18
N PHE A 47 15.49 13.76 -15.08
CA PHE A 47 15.70 13.19 -16.41
C PHE A 47 16.39 14.14 -17.41
N LYS A 48 16.74 15.38 -17.02
CA LYS A 48 17.73 16.19 -17.76
C LYS A 48 19.18 15.69 -17.55
N LEU A 49 19.38 14.67 -16.70
CA LEU A 49 20.65 14.01 -16.41
C LEU A 49 21.77 14.96 -15.94
N GLN A 50 21.39 16.05 -15.28
CA GLN A 50 22.33 17.01 -14.68
C GLN A 50 22.61 16.64 -13.22
N TRP A 51 23.77 17.05 -12.71
CA TRP A 51 24.11 16.86 -11.30
C TRP A 51 23.23 17.73 -10.39
N HIS A 52 22.67 17.13 -9.33
CA HIS A 52 21.94 17.82 -8.27
C HIS A 52 22.65 17.66 -6.93
N GLU A 53 22.62 18.67 -6.06
CA GLU A 53 23.39 18.68 -4.81
C GLU A 53 23.10 17.49 -3.87
N ILE A 54 21.83 17.05 -3.84
CA ILE A 54 21.37 15.88 -3.07
C ILE A 54 22.07 14.57 -3.45
N TYR A 55 22.68 14.48 -4.64
CA TYR A 55 23.43 13.28 -5.07
C TYR A 55 24.74 13.11 -4.29
N ALA A 56 25.21 14.17 -3.61
CA ALA A 56 26.32 14.11 -2.66
C ALA A 56 25.89 13.66 -1.25
N ASP A 57 24.59 13.62 -0.94
CA ASP A 57 24.10 13.23 0.38
C ASP A 57 24.22 11.71 0.58
N LYS A 58 24.79 11.33 1.73
CA LYS A 58 25.03 9.96 2.17
C LYS A 58 24.63 9.76 3.63
N SER A 59 23.77 10.65 4.16
CA SER A 59 23.22 10.58 5.51
C SER A 59 22.26 9.39 5.69
N MET A 60 21.54 9.03 4.64
CA MET A 60 20.73 7.81 4.56
C MET A 60 21.53 6.66 3.94
N TRP A 61 21.50 5.51 4.60
CA TRP A 61 22.16 4.27 4.17
C TRP A 61 21.27 3.06 4.52
N PRO A 62 21.16 2.02 3.68
CA PRO A 62 21.84 1.86 2.38
C PRO A 62 21.25 2.67 1.23
N VAL A 63 20.04 3.22 1.41
CA VAL A 63 19.26 3.88 0.34
C VAL A 63 19.36 5.41 0.42
N PRO A 64 19.97 6.10 -0.56
CA PRO A 64 20.03 7.56 -0.58
C PRO A 64 18.71 8.20 -1.08
N PHE A 65 18.39 9.40 -0.60
CA PHE A 65 17.09 10.08 -0.84
C PHE A 65 16.69 10.23 -2.32
N HIS A 66 17.64 10.34 -3.24
CA HIS A 66 17.37 10.53 -4.67
C HIS A 66 17.07 9.24 -5.43
N LEU A 67 17.26 8.07 -4.82
CA LEU A 67 17.17 6.80 -5.52
C LEU A 67 15.75 6.51 -6.07
N PHE A 68 14.73 7.03 -5.40
CA PHE A 68 13.32 6.87 -5.76
C PHE A 68 12.81 7.90 -6.77
N TRP A 69 13.61 8.90 -7.16
CA TRP A 69 13.16 10.04 -7.97
C TRP A 69 12.51 9.64 -9.30
N ASP A 70 13.08 8.64 -9.97
CA ASP A 70 12.54 8.07 -11.20
C ASP A 70 11.09 7.55 -10.97
N SER A 71 10.86 6.88 -9.83
CA SER A 71 9.54 6.37 -9.43
C SER A 71 8.59 7.47 -8.95
N ASP A 72 9.10 8.52 -8.29
CA ASP A 72 8.29 9.67 -7.84
C ASP A 72 7.67 10.40 -9.04
N ILE A 73 8.45 10.53 -10.12
CA ILE A 73 7.98 11.07 -11.41
C ILE A 73 6.99 10.11 -12.08
N ALA A 74 7.31 8.81 -12.12
CA ALA A 74 6.45 7.82 -12.78
C ALA A 74 5.05 7.72 -12.12
N LYS A 75 5.00 7.61 -10.79
CA LYS A 75 3.75 7.59 -10.01
C LYS A 75 2.91 8.85 -10.23
N TRP A 76 3.56 10.02 -10.33
CA TRP A 76 2.85 11.27 -10.62
C TRP A 76 2.29 11.31 -12.04
N ILE A 77 3.04 10.84 -13.05
CA ILE A 77 2.54 10.68 -14.43
C ILE A 77 1.34 9.72 -14.47
N GLU A 78 1.42 8.58 -13.79
CA GLU A 78 0.35 7.58 -13.74
C GLU A 78 -0.93 8.18 -13.15
N GLY A 79 -0.82 8.79 -11.96
CA GLY A 79 -1.94 9.49 -11.31
C GLY A 79 -2.51 10.61 -12.18
N ALA A 80 -1.67 11.48 -12.72
CA ALA A 80 -2.09 12.57 -13.60
C ALA A 80 -2.91 12.06 -14.80
N CYS A 81 -2.48 10.98 -15.46
CA CYS A 81 -3.23 10.37 -16.57
C CYS A 81 -4.60 9.81 -16.13
N TYR A 82 -4.73 9.30 -14.90
CA TYR A 82 -6.03 8.84 -14.37
C TYR A 82 -6.98 9.97 -13.94
N PHE A 83 -6.48 11.20 -13.73
CA PHE A 83 -7.31 12.36 -13.36
C PHE A 83 -7.65 13.27 -14.55
N LEU A 84 -6.73 13.42 -15.51
CA LEU A 84 -6.96 14.13 -16.77
C LEU A 84 -8.08 13.52 -17.63
N HIS A 85 -8.50 12.29 -17.32
CA HIS A 85 -9.66 11.64 -17.93
C HIS A 85 -11.01 12.17 -17.41
N ASP A 86 -11.07 12.63 -16.16
CA ASP A 86 -12.31 13.14 -15.52
C ASP A 86 -12.49 14.64 -15.77
N GLU A 87 -11.44 15.42 -15.53
CA GLU A 87 -11.45 16.87 -15.68
C GLU A 87 -10.10 17.32 -16.26
N PHE A 88 -10.12 17.91 -17.46
CA PHE A 88 -8.91 18.31 -18.15
C PHE A 88 -8.27 19.53 -17.49
N ASP A 89 -6.99 19.40 -17.12
CA ASP A 89 -6.17 20.47 -16.56
C ASP A 89 -4.96 20.73 -17.46
N ALA A 90 -4.84 21.96 -17.96
CA ALA A 90 -3.83 22.33 -18.94
C ALA A 90 -2.40 22.43 -18.36
N GLU A 91 -2.24 22.68 -17.05
CA GLU A 91 -0.91 22.65 -16.43
C GLU A 91 -0.45 21.21 -16.19
N ILE A 92 -1.35 20.35 -15.73
CA ILE A 92 -1.06 18.92 -15.50
C ILE A 92 -0.76 18.21 -16.84
N ASP A 93 -1.57 18.46 -17.89
CA ASP A 93 -1.35 17.92 -19.25
C ASP A 93 -0.01 18.37 -19.86
N ALA A 94 0.36 19.65 -19.71
CA ALA A 94 1.66 20.15 -20.15
C ALA A 94 2.81 19.51 -19.37
N ALA A 95 2.70 19.44 -18.04
CA ALA A 95 3.73 18.85 -17.19
C ALA A 95 3.95 17.35 -17.44
N VAL A 96 2.90 16.58 -17.76
CA VAL A 96 3.06 15.18 -18.17
C VAL A 96 3.83 15.09 -19.49
N LYS A 97 3.53 15.94 -20.48
CA LYS A 97 4.23 15.93 -21.79
C LYS A 97 5.70 16.30 -21.67
N ASP A 98 6.02 17.33 -20.87
CA ASP A 98 7.40 17.72 -20.55
C ASP A 98 8.18 16.58 -19.90
N LEU A 99 7.61 15.94 -18.88
CA LEU A 99 8.23 14.82 -18.17
C LEU A 99 8.45 13.60 -19.09
N VAL A 100 7.48 13.29 -19.95
CA VAL A 100 7.58 12.20 -20.93
C VAL A 100 8.71 12.45 -21.94
N GLU A 101 8.83 13.66 -22.48
CA GLU A 101 9.92 13.98 -23.41
C GLU A 101 11.29 14.02 -22.71
N MET A 102 11.36 14.42 -21.44
CA MET A 102 12.59 14.31 -20.65
C MET A 102 12.98 12.84 -20.39
N ILE A 103 12.04 11.95 -20.04
CA ILE A 103 12.30 10.52 -19.90
C ILE A 103 12.79 9.93 -21.25
N ARG A 104 12.17 10.30 -22.36
CA ARG A 104 12.58 9.88 -23.71
C ARG A 104 13.99 10.35 -24.06
N GLY A 105 14.33 11.60 -23.72
CA GLY A 105 15.67 12.16 -23.90
C GLY A 105 16.75 11.58 -22.96
N ALA A 106 16.34 11.00 -21.83
CA ALA A 106 17.24 10.38 -20.86
C ALA A 106 17.64 8.93 -21.20
N GLN A 107 16.93 8.28 -22.13
CA GLN A 107 17.18 6.87 -22.46
C GLN A 107 18.56 6.68 -23.11
N GLN A 108 19.38 5.81 -22.53
CA GLN A 108 20.67 5.44 -23.11
C GLN A 108 20.48 4.53 -24.34
N SER A 109 21.49 4.45 -25.22
CA SER A 109 21.38 3.83 -26.55
C SER A 109 21.11 2.31 -26.55
N ASP A 110 21.23 1.65 -25.40
CA ASP A 110 20.91 0.25 -25.15
C ASP A 110 19.50 0.03 -24.56
N GLY A 111 18.74 1.11 -24.35
CA GLY A 111 17.42 1.11 -23.72
C GLY A 111 17.41 1.46 -22.23
N TYR A 112 18.57 1.60 -21.58
CA TYR A 112 18.63 1.79 -20.13
C TYR A 112 18.06 3.14 -19.66
N LEU A 113 17.26 3.11 -18.58
CA LEU A 113 16.65 4.27 -17.92
C LEU A 113 16.74 4.18 -16.39
N ASN A 114 17.71 4.89 -15.80
CA ASN A 114 17.80 5.11 -14.36
C ASN A 114 18.67 6.36 -14.09
N VAL A 115 18.21 7.31 -13.26
CA VAL A 115 18.99 8.55 -13.06
C VAL A 115 20.24 8.30 -12.22
N HIS A 116 20.14 7.50 -11.16
CA HIS A 116 21.25 7.21 -10.24
C HIS A 116 22.46 6.61 -10.95
N TYR A 117 22.29 5.53 -11.71
CA TYR A 117 23.38 4.86 -12.43
C TYR A 117 23.73 5.49 -13.78
N THR A 118 23.08 6.59 -14.16
CA THR A 118 23.49 7.43 -15.29
C THR A 118 24.33 8.62 -14.84
N VAL A 119 23.96 9.27 -13.72
CA VAL A 119 24.57 10.54 -13.27
C VAL A 119 25.49 10.38 -12.05
N VAL A 120 25.12 9.51 -11.11
CA VAL A 120 25.74 9.45 -9.77
C VAL A 120 26.77 8.34 -9.66
N GLU A 121 26.44 7.12 -10.09
CA GLU A 121 27.36 5.98 -10.11
C GLU A 121 27.45 5.32 -11.51
N PRO A 122 27.87 6.08 -12.56
CA PRO A 122 28.00 5.56 -13.92
C PRO A 122 28.89 4.31 -13.99
N GLY A 123 28.44 3.32 -14.75
CA GLY A 123 29.15 2.03 -14.93
C GLY A 123 28.89 0.98 -13.85
N LYS A 124 28.08 1.28 -12.81
CA LYS A 124 27.73 0.32 -11.75
C LYS A 124 26.31 -0.28 -11.83
N ARG A 125 25.63 -0.14 -12.97
CA ARG A 125 24.29 -0.74 -13.20
C ARG A 125 24.26 -2.21 -12.80
N TRP A 126 23.15 -2.68 -12.25
CA TRP A 126 22.89 -4.08 -11.85
C TRP A 126 23.80 -4.64 -10.75
N THR A 127 24.68 -3.83 -10.13
CA THR A 127 25.65 -4.31 -9.12
C THR A 127 25.10 -4.39 -7.69
N ASN A 128 23.89 -3.87 -7.43
CA ASN A 128 23.18 -4.01 -6.16
C ASN A 128 21.66 -3.98 -6.34
N LEU A 129 21.08 -5.09 -6.76
CA LEU A 129 19.62 -5.23 -6.87
C LEU A 129 18.94 -5.25 -5.49
N GLN A 130 19.66 -5.63 -4.43
CA GLN A 130 19.11 -5.70 -3.07
C GLN A 130 18.68 -4.33 -2.55
N ASP A 131 19.54 -3.32 -2.69
CA ASP A 131 19.32 -1.99 -2.09
C ASP A 131 19.06 -0.87 -3.12
N MET A 132 19.50 -1.01 -4.38
CA MET A 132 19.61 0.15 -5.30
C MET A 132 18.45 0.31 -6.30
N HIS A 133 17.34 -0.41 -6.12
CA HIS A 133 16.01 -0.12 -6.69
C HIS A 133 15.88 0.09 -8.22
N GLU A 134 16.88 -0.25 -9.06
CA GLU A 134 16.83 -0.06 -10.52
C GLU A 134 15.56 -0.65 -11.16
N LEU A 135 15.27 -1.90 -10.81
CA LEU A 135 14.11 -2.64 -11.31
C LEU A 135 12.78 -2.12 -10.70
N TYR A 136 12.80 -1.58 -9.48
CA TYR A 136 11.63 -0.94 -8.87
C TYR A 136 11.27 0.37 -9.59
N ASN A 137 12.27 1.19 -9.91
CA ASN A 137 12.10 2.36 -10.76
C ASN A 137 11.58 1.97 -12.16
N ALA A 138 12.12 0.89 -12.74
CA ALA A 138 11.64 0.37 -14.03
C ALA A 138 10.18 -0.10 -13.98
N GLY A 139 9.73 -0.76 -12.91
CA GLY A 139 8.34 -1.19 -12.72
C GLY A 139 7.37 -0.02 -12.66
N HIS A 140 7.63 0.98 -11.82
CA HIS A 140 6.79 2.18 -11.78
C HIS A 140 6.79 2.95 -13.12
N LEU A 141 7.90 2.97 -13.85
CA LEU A 141 7.97 3.55 -15.20
C LEU A 141 7.12 2.75 -16.22
N ILE A 142 6.97 1.43 -16.06
CA ILE A 142 6.03 0.61 -16.85
C ILE A 142 4.58 1.00 -16.54
N GLU A 143 4.19 1.07 -15.25
CA GLU A 143 2.82 1.45 -14.87
C GLU A 143 2.45 2.85 -15.42
N ALA A 144 3.36 3.81 -15.31
CA ALA A 144 3.23 5.14 -15.88
C ALA A 144 3.10 5.13 -17.41
N ALA A 145 3.87 4.29 -18.11
CA ALA A 145 3.80 4.12 -19.56
C ALA A 145 2.45 3.54 -20.02
N LEU A 146 1.89 2.61 -19.27
CA LEU A 146 0.57 2.02 -19.54
C LEU A 146 -0.55 3.04 -19.33
N ALA A 147 -0.53 3.80 -18.24
CA ALA A 147 -1.49 4.87 -17.99
C ALA A 147 -1.41 5.99 -19.05
N HIS A 148 -0.18 6.42 -19.40
CA HIS A 148 0.07 7.39 -20.46
C HIS A 148 -0.45 6.91 -21.82
N HIS A 149 -0.14 5.66 -22.21
CA HIS A 149 -0.63 5.05 -23.44
C HIS A 149 -2.16 4.98 -23.46
N GLN A 150 -2.78 4.58 -22.34
CA GLN A 150 -4.23 4.51 -22.22
C GLN A 150 -4.91 5.88 -22.33
N TYR A 151 -4.31 6.95 -21.80
CA TYR A 151 -4.87 8.31 -21.90
C TYR A 151 -4.61 8.94 -23.28
N TYR A 152 -3.35 9.11 -23.69
CA TYR A 152 -2.97 9.83 -24.91
C TYR A 152 -3.06 9.02 -26.22
N LYS A 153 -3.38 7.72 -26.15
CA LYS A 153 -3.53 6.81 -27.31
C LYS A 153 -2.31 6.78 -28.24
N ASN A 154 -1.11 6.91 -27.68
CA ASN A 154 0.15 6.85 -28.41
C ASN A 154 1.24 6.12 -27.58
N ASN A 155 2.39 5.87 -28.20
CA ASN A 155 3.47 5.08 -27.59
C ASN A 155 4.66 5.92 -27.14
N LEU A 156 4.52 7.25 -26.96
CA LEU A 156 5.67 8.12 -26.67
C LEU A 156 6.45 7.69 -25.42
N LEU A 157 5.77 7.31 -24.34
CA LEU A 157 6.38 6.71 -23.14
C LEU A 157 6.47 5.16 -23.20
N LEU A 158 5.61 4.49 -23.97
CA LEU A 158 5.62 3.02 -24.06
C LEU A 158 6.82 2.48 -24.86
N GLU A 159 7.14 3.09 -26.01
CA GLU A 159 8.25 2.69 -26.89
C GLU A 159 9.63 2.67 -26.19
N PRO A 160 10.05 3.70 -25.40
CA PRO A 160 11.30 3.60 -24.65
C PRO A 160 11.23 2.53 -23.56
N ILE A 161 10.08 2.33 -22.92
CA ILE A 161 9.94 1.32 -21.86
C ILE A 161 9.97 -0.11 -22.42
N GLU A 162 9.42 -0.38 -23.61
CA GLU A 162 9.58 -1.68 -24.28
C GLU A 162 11.06 -1.99 -24.54
N LYS A 163 11.87 -1.01 -24.97
CA LYS A 163 13.34 -1.16 -25.12
C LYS A 163 14.03 -1.44 -23.79
N TYR A 164 13.61 -0.77 -22.71
CA TYR A 164 14.18 -1.01 -21.39
C TYR A 164 13.83 -2.42 -20.88
N VAL A 165 12.60 -2.89 -21.09
CA VAL A 165 12.18 -4.27 -20.78
C VAL A 165 12.96 -5.29 -21.61
N THR A 166 13.23 -5.05 -22.90
CA THR A 166 14.13 -5.91 -23.69
C THR A 166 15.54 -5.95 -23.12
N LEU A 167 16.10 -4.83 -22.66
CA LEU A 167 17.41 -4.81 -22.00
C LEU A 167 17.40 -5.61 -20.68
N ILE A 168 16.36 -5.45 -19.85
CA ILE A 168 16.22 -6.18 -18.58
C ILE A 168 16.05 -7.68 -18.86
N HIS A 169 15.21 -8.09 -19.80
CA HIS A 169 15.03 -9.49 -20.22
C HIS A 169 16.32 -10.12 -20.76
N ASN A 170 17.14 -9.36 -21.50
CA ASN A 170 18.43 -9.86 -21.96
C ASN A 170 19.48 -9.94 -20.83
N THR A 171 19.32 -9.14 -19.77
CA THR A 171 20.24 -9.11 -18.61
C THR A 171 19.91 -10.19 -17.57
N PHE A 172 18.63 -10.43 -17.29
CA PHE A 172 18.17 -11.30 -16.19
C PHE A 172 17.36 -12.50 -16.70
N GLY A 173 17.67 -13.68 -16.18
CA GLY A 173 17.00 -14.92 -16.57
C GLY A 173 17.83 -16.16 -16.25
N PRO A 174 17.36 -17.35 -16.69
CA PRO A 174 17.99 -18.64 -16.39
C PRO A 174 19.10 -19.05 -17.38
N GLY A 175 19.48 -18.18 -18.33
CA GLY A 175 20.52 -18.45 -19.32
C GLY A 175 21.94 -18.28 -18.76
N GLU A 176 22.89 -19.09 -19.24
CA GLU A 176 24.29 -19.15 -18.76
C GLU A 176 25.04 -17.80 -18.76
N ASN A 177 24.66 -16.86 -19.64
CA ASN A 177 25.24 -15.52 -19.75
C ASN A 177 24.40 -14.42 -19.08
N GLN A 178 23.35 -14.77 -18.36
CA GLN A 178 22.45 -13.85 -17.67
C GLN A 178 22.78 -13.78 -16.17
N LEU A 179 22.33 -12.72 -15.52
CA LEU A 179 22.30 -12.63 -14.06
C LEU A 179 21.07 -13.37 -13.54
N HIS A 180 21.28 -14.33 -12.65
CA HIS A 180 20.25 -15.08 -11.93
C HIS A 180 19.65 -14.22 -10.79
N GLY A 181 19.30 -12.96 -11.09
CA GLY A 181 18.91 -11.92 -10.14
C GLY A 181 17.43 -11.54 -10.20
N TYR A 182 16.98 -10.89 -9.13
CA TYR A 182 15.60 -10.43 -8.92
C TYR A 182 15.61 -9.18 -8.02
N PRO A 183 14.58 -8.32 -8.05
CA PRO A 183 14.61 -7.05 -7.35
C PRO A 183 14.56 -7.20 -5.83
N GLY A 184 15.37 -6.41 -5.12
CA GLY A 184 15.28 -6.25 -3.67
C GLY A 184 14.00 -5.53 -3.21
N HIS A 185 13.32 -4.80 -4.10
CA HIS A 185 11.99 -4.26 -3.88
C HIS A 185 11.07 -4.74 -5.03
N PRO A 186 10.23 -5.76 -4.80
CA PRO A 186 9.25 -6.25 -5.77
C PRO A 186 8.32 -5.14 -6.24
N GLU A 187 8.09 -5.04 -7.55
CA GLU A 187 7.26 -4.02 -8.23
C GLU A 187 7.25 -4.30 -9.73
N ILE A 188 8.42 -4.59 -10.31
CA ILE A 188 8.53 -4.89 -11.74
C ILE A 188 7.73 -6.12 -12.13
N GLU A 189 7.54 -7.07 -11.21
CA GLU A 189 6.81 -8.31 -11.46
C GLU A 189 5.32 -8.06 -11.80
N LEU A 190 4.61 -7.20 -11.06
CA LEU A 190 3.21 -6.88 -11.36
C LEU A 190 3.09 -5.98 -12.60
N ALA A 191 4.01 -5.02 -12.76
CA ALA A 191 4.03 -4.10 -13.89
C ALA A 191 4.30 -4.82 -15.23
N LEU A 192 5.20 -5.82 -15.24
CA LEU A 192 5.47 -6.67 -16.41
C LEU A 192 4.28 -7.57 -16.77
N PHE A 193 3.49 -8.05 -15.80
CA PHE A 193 2.25 -8.77 -16.11
C PHE A 193 1.19 -7.85 -16.71
N ARG A 194 1.02 -6.63 -16.20
CA ARG A 194 0.15 -5.61 -16.84
C ARG A 194 0.63 -5.25 -18.25
N LEU A 195 1.94 -5.09 -18.45
CA LEU A 195 2.53 -4.85 -19.77
C LEU A 195 2.22 -5.99 -20.74
N TYR A 196 2.40 -7.25 -20.31
CA TYR A 196 2.02 -8.42 -21.10
C TYR A 196 0.52 -8.42 -21.45
N GLN A 197 -0.36 -8.11 -20.50
CA GLN A 197 -1.81 -8.10 -20.70
C GLN A 197 -2.27 -7.01 -21.68
N VAL A 198 -1.57 -5.86 -21.75
CA VAL A 198 -1.89 -4.75 -22.66
C VAL A 198 -1.27 -4.92 -24.05
N THR A 199 -0.04 -5.42 -24.15
CA THR A 199 0.74 -5.46 -25.40
C THR A 199 0.85 -6.85 -26.03
N GLY A 200 0.61 -7.92 -25.26
CA GLY A 200 0.92 -9.29 -25.64
C GLY A 200 2.40 -9.68 -25.50
N ASN A 201 3.28 -8.78 -25.02
CA ASN A 201 4.73 -8.98 -24.93
C ASN A 201 5.10 -10.20 -24.08
N LYS A 202 5.57 -11.26 -24.76
CA LYS A 202 5.85 -12.57 -24.16
C LYS A 202 7.12 -12.57 -23.29
N ASP A 203 8.10 -11.72 -23.63
CA ASP A 203 9.34 -11.56 -22.89
C ASP A 203 9.05 -10.95 -21.51
N ALA A 204 8.12 -9.99 -21.43
CA ALA A 204 7.65 -9.42 -20.16
C ALA A 204 6.98 -10.46 -19.24
N TYR A 205 6.14 -11.34 -19.80
CA TYR A 205 5.56 -12.46 -19.04
C TYR A 205 6.63 -13.44 -18.54
N GLY A 206 7.57 -13.81 -19.41
CA GLY A 206 8.67 -14.73 -19.07
C GLY A 206 9.56 -14.18 -17.97
N LEU A 207 9.96 -12.92 -18.10
CA LEU A 207 10.79 -12.19 -17.13
C LEU A 207 10.10 -12.06 -15.76
N SER A 208 8.82 -11.69 -15.73
CA SER A 208 8.08 -11.57 -14.46
C SER A 208 7.94 -12.91 -13.75
N ARG A 209 7.51 -13.95 -14.47
CA ARG A 209 7.45 -15.32 -13.94
C ARG A 209 8.82 -15.76 -13.40
N TYR A 210 9.89 -15.51 -14.15
CA TYR A 210 11.25 -15.82 -13.73
C TYR A 210 11.65 -15.12 -12.41
N PHE A 211 11.35 -13.82 -12.24
CA PHE A 211 11.64 -13.12 -10.98
C PHE A 211 10.86 -13.70 -9.78
N LEU A 212 9.65 -14.22 -9.99
CA LEU A 212 8.89 -14.92 -8.94
C LEU A 212 9.44 -16.32 -8.63
N GLU A 213 9.89 -17.07 -9.65
CA GLU A 213 10.41 -18.43 -9.50
C GLU A 213 11.83 -18.47 -8.90
N GLU A 214 12.67 -17.48 -9.19
CA GLU A 214 14.07 -17.42 -8.71
C GLU A 214 14.22 -16.75 -7.33
N ARG A 215 13.23 -15.98 -6.88
CA ARG A 215 13.29 -15.26 -5.58
C ARG A 215 13.49 -16.21 -4.41
N GLY A 216 14.59 -16.04 -3.69
CA GLY A 216 14.98 -16.89 -2.57
C GLY A 216 15.60 -18.23 -2.96
N ASN A 217 15.94 -18.45 -4.24
CA ASN A 217 16.68 -19.63 -4.68
C ASN A 217 18.11 -19.63 -4.10
N HIS A 218 18.35 -20.46 -3.08
CA HIS A 218 19.67 -20.64 -2.47
C HIS A 218 20.72 -21.27 -3.42
N LYS A 219 20.33 -21.72 -4.62
CA LYS A 219 21.19 -22.36 -5.62
C LYS A 219 21.29 -21.57 -6.94
N GLY A 220 20.83 -20.32 -6.95
CA GLY A 220 20.71 -19.47 -8.13
C GLY A 220 22.02 -19.15 -8.84
N GLN A 221 22.60 -17.98 -8.59
CA GLN A 221 23.82 -17.53 -9.26
C GLN A 221 25.02 -18.41 -8.85
N HIS A 222 25.48 -19.24 -9.80
CA HIS A 222 26.57 -20.20 -9.60
C HIS A 222 26.40 -21.11 -8.37
N GLY A 223 25.17 -21.51 -8.04
CA GLY A 223 24.91 -22.43 -6.92
C GLY A 223 24.82 -21.77 -5.53
N GLN A 224 24.69 -20.44 -5.45
CA GLN A 224 24.41 -19.70 -4.21
C GLN A 224 23.29 -18.67 -4.38
N HIS A 225 22.78 -18.14 -3.28
CA HIS A 225 21.74 -17.11 -3.26
C HIS A 225 22.22 -15.80 -3.93
N TYR A 226 21.39 -15.18 -4.77
CA TYR A 226 21.82 -14.04 -5.61
C TYR A 226 22.34 -12.86 -4.80
N PHE A 227 21.60 -12.41 -3.77
CA PHE A 227 22.05 -11.28 -2.93
C PHE A 227 23.37 -11.57 -2.20
N GLU A 228 23.69 -12.83 -1.90
CA GLU A 228 25.01 -13.16 -1.39
C GLU A 228 26.10 -13.09 -2.47
N TRP A 229 25.78 -13.47 -3.72
CA TRP A 229 26.72 -13.38 -4.82
C TRP A 229 27.08 -11.93 -5.16
N GLU A 230 26.10 -11.04 -5.29
CA GLU A 230 26.35 -9.64 -5.63
C GLU A 230 27.06 -8.90 -4.47
N LEU A 231 26.70 -9.17 -3.21
CA LEU A 231 27.42 -8.66 -2.04
C LEU A 231 28.90 -9.10 -2.03
N LYS A 232 29.18 -10.36 -2.43
CA LYS A 232 30.56 -10.86 -2.62
C LYS A 232 31.27 -10.17 -3.78
N GLN A 233 30.59 -9.84 -4.89
CA GLN A 233 31.17 -9.02 -5.98
C GLN A 233 31.50 -7.59 -5.53
N ARG A 234 30.69 -7.01 -4.64
CA ARG A 234 30.95 -5.70 -4.01
C ARG A 234 32.08 -5.74 -2.96
N GLY A 235 32.64 -6.91 -2.64
CA GLY A 235 33.62 -7.09 -1.58
C GLY A 235 33.06 -6.86 -0.16
N GLN A 236 31.73 -6.93 -0.01
CA GLN A 236 31.02 -6.65 1.24
C GLN A 236 30.76 -7.94 2.05
N SER A 237 30.56 -7.77 3.36
CA SER A 237 30.33 -8.86 4.30
C SER A 237 28.83 -9.10 4.52
N LEU A 238 28.41 -10.34 4.78
CA LEU A 238 27.03 -10.68 5.18
C LEU A 238 26.57 -10.04 6.51
N TYR A 239 27.46 -9.33 7.20
CA TYR A 239 27.16 -8.50 8.37
C TYR A 239 26.92 -7.02 8.03
N HIS A 240 27.06 -6.62 6.76
CA HIS A 240 26.87 -5.25 6.29
C HIS A 240 25.39 -4.99 6.00
N ARG A 241 24.65 -4.71 7.07
CA ARG A 241 23.19 -4.49 7.10
C ARG A 241 22.84 -3.32 8.03
N PRO A 242 21.63 -2.74 7.98
CA PRO A 242 21.15 -1.84 9.03
C PRO A 242 21.28 -2.49 10.41
N ASP A 243 21.78 -1.73 11.39
CA ASP A 243 22.00 -2.24 12.77
C ASP A 243 20.72 -2.81 13.37
N SER A 244 19.58 -2.17 13.07
CA SER A 244 18.24 -2.49 13.54
C SER A 244 17.67 -3.82 13.05
N TYR A 245 18.19 -4.39 11.97
CA TYR A 245 17.70 -5.65 11.42
C TYR A 245 18.20 -6.82 12.28
N PRO A 246 17.39 -7.81 12.68
CA PRO A 246 17.87 -8.88 13.57
C PRO A 246 18.93 -9.78 12.92
N GLU A 247 18.68 -10.25 11.69
CA GLU A 247 19.47 -11.32 11.04
C GLU A 247 20.53 -10.77 10.09
N HIS A 248 21.71 -11.40 10.02
CA HIS A 248 22.86 -10.94 9.23
C HIS A 248 22.53 -10.74 7.74
N ALA A 249 22.21 -11.81 7.00
CA ALA A 249 21.99 -11.76 5.57
C ALA A 249 20.75 -10.95 5.13
N SER A 250 19.84 -10.62 6.07
CA SER A 250 18.71 -9.70 5.87
C SER A 250 17.69 -10.09 4.78
N HIS A 251 17.81 -11.23 4.11
CA HIS A 251 16.98 -11.64 2.96
C HIS A 251 15.47 -11.67 3.26
N TRP A 252 15.07 -11.82 4.53
CA TRP A 252 13.67 -11.78 4.98
C TRP A 252 13.01 -10.42 4.70
N TYR A 253 13.76 -9.31 4.77
CA TYR A 253 13.30 -7.95 4.48
C TYR A 253 12.74 -7.80 3.05
N CYS A 254 13.35 -8.51 2.09
CA CYS A 254 13.00 -8.52 0.67
C CYS A 254 12.24 -9.79 0.23
N GLN A 255 11.67 -10.54 1.19
CA GLN A 255 10.94 -11.80 0.98
C GLN A 255 11.73 -12.82 0.13
N ALA A 256 13.05 -12.84 0.30
CA ALA A 256 13.99 -13.74 -0.38
C ALA A 256 14.67 -14.72 0.59
N HIS A 257 14.18 -14.84 1.83
CA HIS A 257 14.75 -15.76 2.82
C HIS A 257 14.54 -17.25 2.46
N GLN A 258 13.50 -17.54 1.68
CA GLN A 258 13.14 -18.86 1.13
C GLN A 258 12.37 -18.65 -0.19
N PRO A 259 12.28 -19.66 -1.08
CA PRO A 259 11.36 -19.64 -2.23
C PRO A 259 9.91 -19.34 -1.80
N ILE A 260 9.16 -18.56 -2.59
CA ILE A 260 7.82 -18.06 -2.23
C ILE A 260 6.87 -19.20 -1.83
N LEU A 261 6.91 -20.32 -2.57
CA LEU A 261 6.13 -21.52 -2.30
C LEU A 261 6.41 -22.16 -0.93
N GLU A 262 7.61 -21.95 -0.38
CA GLU A 262 8.05 -22.51 0.90
C GLU A 262 7.75 -21.61 2.10
N GLN A 263 7.68 -20.28 1.93
CA GLN A 263 7.49 -19.31 3.03
C GLN A 263 6.22 -19.60 3.85
N LYS A 264 6.33 -19.64 5.18
CA LYS A 264 5.25 -20.07 6.09
C LYS A 264 4.40 -18.93 6.65
N THR A 265 4.98 -17.75 6.75
CA THR A 265 4.40 -16.52 7.31
C THR A 265 4.86 -15.33 6.46
N VAL A 266 4.10 -14.24 6.46
CA VAL A 266 4.50 -13.00 5.78
C VAL A 266 5.49 -12.24 6.67
N GLU A 267 6.68 -11.97 6.14
CA GLU A 267 7.79 -11.35 6.87
C GLU A 267 8.38 -10.18 6.07
N GLY A 268 9.24 -9.37 6.70
CA GLY A 268 9.95 -8.28 6.03
C GLY A 268 9.12 -7.02 5.83
N HIS A 269 9.56 -6.17 4.90
CA HIS A 269 8.91 -4.91 4.57
C HIS A 269 7.50 -5.13 4.01
N SER A 270 6.52 -4.36 4.47
CA SER A 270 5.11 -4.66 4.16
C SER A 270 4.73 -4.37 2.70
N VAL A 271 5.14 -3.23 2.11
CA VAL A 271 4.93 -2.96 0.66
C VAL A 271 5.56 -4.05 -0.22
N ARG A 272 6.85 -4.36 -0.03
CA ARG A 272 7.58 -5.39 -0.79
C ARG A 272 6.84 -6.73 -0.82
N ALA A 273 6.36 -7.19 0.33
CA ALA A 273 5.59 -8.42 0.43
C ALA A 273 4.27 -8.36 -0.37
N MET A 274 3.54 -7.25 -0.29
CA MET A 274 2.24 -7.11 -0.95
C MET A 274 2.35 -6.93 -2.46
N TYR A 275 3.33 -6.18 -2.97
CA TYR A 275 3.61 -6.11 -4.41
C TYR A 275 4.06 -7.46 -4.97
N LEU A 276 4.89 -8.21 -4.23
CA LEU A 276 5.29 -9.58 -4.61
C LEU A 276 4.08 -10.52 -4.72
N LEU A 277 3.20 -10.52 -3.70
CA LEU A 277 2.01 -11.35 -3.71
C LEU A 277 0.98 -10.89 -4.76
N THR A 278 0.90 -9.59 -5.05
CA THR A 278 0.06 -9.06 -6.15
C THR A 278 0.52 -9.64 -7.48
N ALA A 279 1.83 -9.70 -7.74
CA ALA A 279 2.38 -10.32 -8.94
C ALA A 279 2.11 -11.84 -9.01
N VAL A 280 2.23 -12.57 -7.89
CA VAL A 280 1.83 -14.00 -7.82
C VAL A 280 0.33 -14.15 -8.15
N ALA A 281 -0.51 -13.25 -7.68
CA ALA A 281 -1.94 -13.28 -7.93
C ALA A 281 -2.29 -12.88 -9.39
N ASP A 282 -1.59 -11.92 -9.99
CA ASP A 282 -1.68 -11.64 -11.43
C ASP A 282 -1.28 -12.86 -12.29
N MET A 283 -0.22 -13.57 -11.91
CA MET A 283 0.22 -14.80 -12.59
C MET A 283 -0.87 -15.90 -12.54
N LEU A 284 -1.53 -16.07 -11.39
CA LEU A 284 -2.66 -17.00 -11.22
C LEU A 284 -3.88 -16.58 -12.05
N CYS A 285 -4.21 -15.28 -12.09
CA CYS A 285 -5.28 -14.77 -12.95
C CYS A 285 -5.01 -15.02 -14.44
N ILE A 286 -3.75 -14.91 -14.90
CA ILE A 286 -3.35 -15.17 -16.30
C ILE A 286 -3.54 -16.65 -16.69
N ASP A 287 -3.32 -17.58 -15.76
CA ASP A 287 -3.60 -19.01 -15.94
C ASP A 287 -5.11 -19.29 -15.99
N ILE A 288 -5.87 -18.72 -15.07
CA ILE A 288 -7.34 -18.83 -15.02
C ILE A 288 -8.00 -18.23 -16.28
N SER A 289 -7.44 -17.16 -16.86
CA SER A 289 -7.91 -16.59 -18.14
C SER A 289 -7.42 -17.36 -19.37
N GLY A 290 -6.75 -18.51 -19.22
CA GLY A 290 -6.21 -19.33 -20.30
C GLY A 290 -5.18 -18.62 -21.18
N SER A 291 -4.59 -17.53 -20.70
CA SER A 291 -3.78 -16.60 -21.50
C SER A 291 -2.30 -16.97 -21.53
N GLN A 292 -1.82 -17.66 -20.49
CA GLN A 292 -0.61 -18.49 -20.45
C GLN A 292 -0.85 -19.60 -19.43
N SER A 293 -0.33 -20.81 -19.63
CA SER A 293 -0.45 -21.85 -18.60
C SER A 293 0.68 -21.76 -17.57
N LEU A 294 0.32 -21.87 -16.29
CA LEU A 294 1.21 -21.96 -15.15
C LEU A 294 1.44 -23.43 -14.76
N SER A 295 2.66 -23.77 -14.35
CA SER A 295 2.97 -25.07 -13.77
C SER A 295 2.63 -25.09 -12.28
N SER A 296 1.83 -26.06 -11.84
CA SER A 296 1.38 -26.22 -10.45
C SER A 296 0.65 -24.97 -9.89
N PRO A 297 -0.41 -24.45 -10.55
CA PRO A 297 -1.13 -23.26 -10.09
C PRO A 297 -1.75 -23.43 -8.70
N SER A 298 -2.13 -24.64 -8.30
CA SER A 298 -2.57 -24.95 -6.93
C SER A 298 -1.50 -24.61 -5.89
N SER A 299 -0.23 -24.94 -6.12
CA SER A 299 0.85 -24.63 -5.18
C SER A 299 1.09 -23.13 -5.03
N TRP A 300 0.94 -22.36 -6.11
CA TRP A 300 1.00 -20.90 -6.09
C TRP A 300 -0.21 -20.29 -5.36
N ARG A 301 -1.42 -20.83 -5.57
CA ARG A 301 -2.64 -20.48 -4.83
C ARG A 301 -2.46 -20.75 -3.33
N ASP A 302 -2.03 -21.95 -2.96
CA ASP A 302 -1.75 -22.37 -1.57
C ASP A 302 -0.68 -21.50 -0.89
N ALA A 303 0.22 -20.88 -1.67
CA ALA A 303 1.23 -19.94 -1.17
C ALA A 303 0.64 -18.55 -0.90
N VAL A 304 -0.09 -17.96 -1.86
CA VAL A 304 -0.67 -16.62 -1.67
C VAL A 304 -1.79 -16.63 -0.63
N ASP A 305 -2.67 -17.63 -0.59
CA ASP A 305 -3.70 -17.75 0.46
C ASP A 305 -3.08 -17.89 1.85
N ARG A 306 -2.04 -18.72 2.01
CA ARG A 306 -1.36 -18.93 3.30
C ARG A 306 -0.73 -17.64 3.84
N LEU A 307 -0.10 -16.86 2.97
CA LEU A 307 0.58 -15.63 3.35
C LEU A 307 -0.44 -14.49 3.59
N TRP A 308 -1.52 -14.44 2.81
CA TRP A 308 -2.69 -13.59 3.05
C TRP A 308 -3.38 -13.90 4.39
N ASP A 309 -3.70 -15.17 4.66
CA ASP A 309 -4.40 -15.57 5.88
C ASP A 309 -3.50 -15.35 7.12
N ASN A 310 -2.17 -15.50 7.01
CA ASN A 310 -1.26 -15.10 8.08
C ASN A 310 -1.25 -13.58 8.32
N MET A 311 -1.24 -12.78 7.25
CA MET A 311 -1.32 -11.32 7.33
C MET A 311 -2.60 -10.90 8.07
N VAL A 312 -3.77 -11.27 7.53
CA VAL A 312 -5.07 -10.78 8.01
C VAL A 312 -5.38 -11.31 9.42
N ALA A 313 -5.15 -12.59 9.70
CA ALA A 313 -5.54 -13.18 10.98
C ALA A 313 -4.58 -12.85 12.14
N LYS A 314 -3.35 -12.36 11.87
CA LYS A 314 -2.31 -12.22 12.91
C LYS A 314 -1.40 -11.00 12.83
N LYS A 315 -1.27 -10.33 11.68
CA LYS A 315 -0.28 -9.25 11.46
C LYS A 315 -0.87 -7.98 10.83
N MET A 316 -2.20 -7.83 10.89
CA MET A 316 -2.96 -6.67 10.41
C MET A 316 -3.63 -5.96 11.59
N TYR A 317 -3.60 -4.63 11.59
CA TYR A 317 -4.28 -3.79 12.56
C TYR A 317 -5.79 -3.76 12.33
N LEU A 318 -6.57 -3.37 13.35
CA LEU A 318 -8.02 -3.17 13.21
C LEU A 318 -8.38 -2.09 12.16
N THR A 319 -7.42 -1.24 11.79
CA THR A 319 -7.49 -0.24 10.73
C THR A 319 -7.02 -0.76 9.36
N GLY A 320 -6.87 -2.07 9.14
CA GLY A 320 -6.34 -2.62 7.88
C GLY A 320 -4.89 -2.21 7.56
N GLY A 321 -4.25 -1.43 8.44
CA GLY A 321 -2.83 -1.13 8.39
C GLY A 321 -2.00 -2.40 8.58
N ILE A 322 -0.88 -2.47 7.88
CA ILE A 322 0.12 -3.53 8.03
C ILE A 322 1.50 -2.90 8.20
N GLY A 323 2.39 -3.63 8.87
CA GLY A 323 3.70 -3.11 9.30
C GLY A 323 3.66 -2.67 10.76
N ALA A 324 4.09 -3.57 11.65
CA ALA A 324 4.15 -3.29 13.08
C ALA A 324 5.47 -2.59 13.48
N ILE A 325 6.54 -2.78 12.69
CA ILE A 325 7.90 -2.39 13.06
C ILE A 325 8.39 -1.24 12.18
N LYS A 326 8.66 -0.09 12.80
CA LYS A 326 9.16 1.12 12.13
C LYS A 326 10.55 0.96 11.53
N GLN A 327 11.40 0.15 12.16
CA GLN A 327 12.83 -0.01 11.82
C GLN A 327 13.09 -0.71 10.48
N TRP A 328 12.08 -1.38 9.93
CA TRP A 328 12.12 -2.05 8.62
C TRP A 328 10.77 -1.99 7.90
N GLU A 329 9.93 -1.03 8.28
CA GLU A 329 8.70 -0.63 7.57
C GLU A 329 7.78 -1.83 7.27
N GLY A 330 7.60 -2.68 8.27
CA GLY A 330 7.27 -4.07 8.00
C GLY A 330 6.80 -4.92 9.16
N PHE A 331 6.62 -6.20 8.86
CA PHE A 331 5.95 -7.16 9.73
C PHE A 331 6.75 -7.45 11.00
N GLY A 332 6.02 -7.58 12.10
CA GLY A 332 6.52 -8.13 13.36
C GLY A 332 6.23 -9.64 13.47
N ARG A 333 6.36 -10.16 14.69
CA ARG A 333 5.90 -11.51 15.03
C ARG A 333 4.37 -11.59 14.98
N ASP A 334 3.84 -12.79 14.81
CA ASP A 334 2.40 -13.06 14.94
C ASP A 334 1.82 -12.41 16.22
N TYR A 335 0.71 -11.67 16.05
CA TYR A 335 0.00 -10.90 17.08
C TYR A 335 0.75 -9.73 17.74
N PHE A 336 1.97 -9.39 17.31
CA PHE A 336 2.65 -8.18 17.76
C PHE A 336 2.13 -6.94 16.99
N LEU A 337 1.13 -6.26 17.55
CA LEU A 337 0.42 -5.13 16.93
C LEU A 337 0.34 -3.92 17.89
N PRO A 338 1.48 -3.37 18.38
CA PRO A 338 1.51 -2.21 19.27
C PRO A 338 0.75 -1.01 18.68
N GLN A 339 -0.09 -0.34 19.46
CA GLN A 339 -1.00 0.71 18.97
C GLN A 339 -0.31 2.08 18.81
N SER A 340 0.90 2.24 19.36
CA SER A 340 1.64 3.50 19.36
C SER A 340 3.15 3.30 19.21
N THR A 341 3.87 4.39 18.93
CA THR A 341 5.34 4.39 18.97
C THR A 341 5.90 4.17 20.37
N ASP A 342 5.17 4.58 21.41
CA ASP A 342 5.51 4.34 22.83
C ASP A 342 5.51 2.84 23.16
N GLU A 343 4.61 2.07 22.53
CA GLU A 343 4.56 0.60 22.61
C GLU A 343 5.60 -0.10 21.71
N GLY A 344 6.46 0.67 21.03
CA GLY A 344 7.57 0.14 20.23
C GLY A 344 7.23 -0.22 18.78
N GLY A 345 6.16 0.32 18.21
CA GLY A 345 5.80 0.04 16.81
C GLY A 345 4.75 0.99 16.23
N CYS A 346 3.71 0.42 15.61
CA CYS A 346 2.66 1.11 14.85
C CYS A 346 3.23 1.90 13.66
N TYR A 347 3.70 1.19 12.62
CA TYR A 347 4.16 1.85 11.38
C TYR A 347 3.02 2.03 10.37
N ALA A 348 2.20 0.99 10.16
CA ALA A 348 0.93 1.03 9.42
C ALA A 348 1.00 1.84 8.10
N GLU A 349 1.98 1.56 7.24
CA GLU A 349 2.28 2.41 6.08
C GLU A 349 1.09 2.48 5.08
N THR A 350 0.71 3.69 4.67
CA THR A 350 -0.36 3.90 3.68
C THR A 350 -0.10 3.17 2.37
N CYS A 351 1.14 3.18 1.86
CA CYS A 351 1.51 2.43 0.64
C CYS A 351 1.28 0.93 0.82
N ALA A 352 1.51 0.39 2.02
CA ALA A 352 1.32 -1.03 2.28
C ALA A 352 -0.18 -1.40 2.30
N SER A 353 -1.06 -0.53 2.79
CA SER A 353 -2.52 -0.73 2.67
C SER A 353 -3.03 -0.55 1.24
N ILE A 354 -2.45 0.35 0.43
CA ILE A 354 -2.72 0.41 -1.02
C ILE A 354 -2.30 -0.91 -1.69
N ALA A 355 -1.14 -1.45 -1.33
CA ALA A 355 -0.67 -2.73 -1.83
C ALA A 355 -1.55 -3.93 -1.39
N VAL A 356 -2.13 -3.90 -0.18
CA VAL A 356 -3.16 -4.86 0.24
C VAL A 356 -4.41 -4.77 -0.64
N MET A 357 -4.86 -3.56 -1.01
CA MET A 357 -5.99 -3.40 -1.93
C MET A 357 -5.69 -3.99 -3.32
N MET A 358 -4.48 -3.76 -3.85
CA MET A 358 -4.03 -4.33 -5.13
C MET A 358 -4.02 -5.86 -5.09
N LEU A 359 -3.49 -6.45 -4.03
CA LEU A 359 -3.53 -7.90 -3.81
C LEU A 359 -4.98 -8.41 -3.70
N ALA A 360 -5.81 -7.77 -2.89
CA ALA A 360 -7.20 -8.15 -2.68
C ALA A 360 -8.03 -8.13 -3.99
N GLU A 361 -7.77 -7.17 -4.87
CA GLU A 361 -8.42 -7.06 -6.18
C GLU A 361 -8.07 -8.23 -7.09
N ARG A 362 -6.78 -8.62 -7.15
CA ARG A 362 -6.36 -9.82 -7.86
C ARG A 362 -6.94 -11.08 -7.21
N MET A 363 -6.95 -11.20 -5.89
CA MET A 363 -7.52 -12.37 -5.21
C MET A 363 -9.03 -12.54 -5.49
N LEU A 364 -9.80 -11.46 -5.59
CA LEU A 364 -11.21 -11.49 -6.03
C LEU A 364 -11.39 -11.98 -7.48
N HIS A 365 -10.41 -11.76 -8.37
CA HIS A 365 -10.41 -12.30 -9.74
C HIS A 365 -10.00 -13.78 -9.81
N ILE A 366 -9.23 -14.27 -8.83
CA ILE A 366 -8.92 -15.71 -8.69
C ILE A 366 -10.13 -16.45 -8.12
N GLU A 367 -10.74 -15.91 -7.07
CA GLU A 367 -11.95 -16.45 -6.44
C GLU A 367 -12.79 -15.32 -5.84
N LEU A 368 -14.08 -15.32 -6.17
CA LEU A 368 -15.05 -14.42 -5.55
C LEU A 368 -15.30 -14.84 -4.09
N ASP A 369 -14.45 -14.36 -3.19
CA ASP A 369 -14.60 -14.40 -1.74
C ASP A 369 -14.32 -13.01 -1.17
N ALA A 370 -15.30 -12.37 -0.55
CA ALA A 370 -15.03 -11.08 0.05
C ALA A 370 -14.17 -11.13 1.32
N LYS A 371 -13.65 -12.26 1.82
CA LYS A 371 -12.50 -12.17 2.75
C LYS A 371 -11.38 -11.28 2.17
N PHE A 372 -11.32 -11.15 0.84
CA PHE A 372 -10.52 -10.19 0.10
C PHE A 372 -11.19 -8.81 0.01
N GLY A 373 -12.44 -8.71 -0.47
CA GLY A 373 -13.18 -7.45 -0.64
C GLY A 373 -13.45 -6.67 0.66
N ASP A 374 -13.82 -7.36 1.72
CA ASP A 374 -13.99 -6.85 3.08
C ASP A 374 -12.67 -6.29 3.66
N VAL A 375 -11.52 -6.83 3.25
CA VAL A 375 -10.18 -6.35 3.62
C VAL A 375 -9.68 -5.25 2.68
N MET A 376 -10.07 -5.27 1.40
CA MET A 376 -9.90 -4.13 0.49
C MET A 376 -10.68 -2.91 0.98
N GLU A 377 -11.85 -3.14 1.58
CA GLU A 377 -12.68 -2.14 2.25
C GLU A 377 -12.20 -1.86 3.69
N LEU A 378 -11.37 -2.73 4.31
CA LEU A 378 -10.64 -2.46 5.55
C LEU A 378 -9.41 -1.58 5.32
N CYS A 379 -8.57 -1.85 4.32
CA CYS A 379 -7.83 -0.81 3.59
C CYS A 379 -8.84 0.05 2.81
N LEU A 380 -8.46 1.04 1.96
CA LEU A 380 -9.35 2.04 1.31
C LEU A 380 -10.23 2.86 2.27
N TYR A 381 -11.11 2.17 3.00
CA TYR A 381 -11.80 2.46 4.23
C TYR A 381 -10.92 2.91 5.43
N ASN A 382 -9.90 2.19 5.97
CA ASN A 382 -9.28 2.52 7.31
C ASN A 382 -7.81 3.04 7.38
N ASN A 383 -7.05 3.16 6.29
CA ASN A 383 -5.62 3.61 6.35
C ASN A 383 -5.14 4.43 5.12
N VAL A 384 -6.05 4.81 4.21
CA VAL A 384 -5.79 5.31 2.84
C VAL A 384 -6.53 6.62 2.45
N MET A 385 -7.84 6.85 2.67
CA MET A 385 -8.50 8.12 2.26
C MET A 385 -8.51 9.28 3.27
N THR A 386 -8.67 9.13 4.59
CA THR A 386 -8.17 10.21 5.50
C THR A 386 -6.65 10.21 5.67
N ALA A 387 -5.93 9.20 5.14
CA ALA A 387 -4.56 9.38 4.60
C ALA A 387 -4.45 10.34 3.38
N MET A 388 -5.50 11.13 3.18
CA MET A 388 -5.39 12.54 2.85
C MET A 388 -6.32 13.37 3.77
N SER A 389 -5.87 14.49 4.35
CA SER A 389 -6.80 15.42 5.06
C SER A 389 -7.86 15.97 4.12
N LEU A 390 -8.94 16.52 4.66
CA LEU A 390 -10.06 17.07 3.90
C LEU A 390 -9.61 18.11 2.85
N ASP A 391 -8.57 18.90 3.19
CA ASP A 391 -7.98 19.93 2.33
C ASP A 391 -6.75 19.48 1.50
N GLY A 392 -6.42 18.18 1.49
CA GLY A 392 -5.39 17.59 0.62
C GLY A 392 -4.02 17.29 1.25
N LYS A 393 -3.90 17.17 2.59
CA LYS A 393 -2.62 17.38 3.35
C LYS A 393 -2.29 16.47 4.61
N ALA A 394 -3.17 15.63 5.23
CA ALA A 394 -2.92 14.70 6.43
C ALA A 394 -3.59 13.25 6.52
N PHE A 395 -4.00 12.66 7.70
CA PHE A 395 -4.13 11.16 8.00
C PHE A 395 -5.36 10.55 8.83
N THR A 396 -5.67 9.19 8.78
CA THR A 396 -6.67 8.24 9.52
C THR A 396 -8.02 7.82 8.81
N GLU A 397 -8.92 6.81 9.18
CA GLU A 397 -10.34 6.52 8.62
C GLU A 397 -11.10 5.13 8.97
N GLY A 398 -12.26 4.68 8.32
CA GLY A 398 -12.80 3.25 8.29
C GLY A 398 -14.00 2.62 7.40
N SER A 399 -14.14 1.24 7.34
CA SER A 399 -14.67 0.07 6.43
C SER A 399 -16.07 -0.16 5.66
N VAL A 400 -17.00 -1.22 5.55
CA VAL A 400 -17.44 -2.69 5.90
C VAL A 400 -18.83 -3.09 5.15
N HIS A 401 -19.47 -4.28 4.78
CA HIS A 401 -19.43 -5.82 4.65
C HIS A 401 -20.75 -6.42 3.95
N LEU A 402 -20.84 -7.67 3.33
CA LEU A 402 -21.95 -8.76 3.51
C LEU A 402 -22.10 -10.07 2.60
N HIS A 403 -22.09 -11.31 3.18
CA HIS A 403 -22.36 -12.70 2.64
C HIS A 403 -21.39 -13.35 1.62
N LYS A 404 -20.29 -13.98 2.08
CA LYS A 404 -19.04 -14.13 1.27
C LYS A 404 -18.70 -12.77 0.61
N GLY A 405 -19.12 -11.68 1.29
CA GLY A 405 -19.38 -10.29 0.87
C GLY A 405 -20.25 -9.99 -0.36
N TYR A 406 -20.94 -10.96 -0.97
CA TYR A 406 -21.73 -10.73 -2.18
C TYR A 406 -23.19 -11.21 -2.11
N LEU A 407 -24.11 -10.28 -2.41
CA LEU A 407 -25.51 -10.56 -2.76
C LEU A 407 -25.63 -10.83 -4.27
N THR A 408 -25.80 -12.09 -4.65
CA THR A 408 -26.00 -12.49 -6.05
C THR A 408 -27.46 -12.27 -6.49
N LEU A 409 -27.66 -11.56 -7.60
CA LEU A 409 -28.94 -11.43 -8.29
C LEU A 409 -28.90 -12.17 -9.63
N ASP A 410 -29.94 -12.95 -9.94
CA ASP A 410 -30.02 -13.75 -11.17
C ASP A 410 -30.25 -12.86 -12.42
N PRO A 411 -29.70 -13.20 -13.61
CA PRO A 411 -29.95 -12.46 -14.85
C PRO A 411 -31.42 -12.28 -15.23
N ALA A 412 -32.30 -13.23 -14.91
CA ALA A 412 -33.74 -13.08 -15.13
C ALA A 412 -34.39 -12.09 -14.15
N TYR A 413 -33.88 -12.02 -12.92
CA TYR A 413 -34.30 -11.01 -11.93
C TYR A 413 -33.88 -9.61 -12.36
N THR A 414 -32.62 -9.40 -12.75
CA THR A 414 -32.12 -8.08 -13.16
C THR A 414 -32.70 -7.62 -14.50
N ALA A 415 -33.00 -8.53 -15.43
CA ALA A 415 -33.73 -8.21 -16.66
C ALA A 415 -35.20 -7.82 -16.41
N ALA A 416 -35.87 -8.44 -15.43
CA ALA A 416 -37.23 -8.07 -15.03
C ALA A 416 -37.29 -6.81 -14.14
N HIS A 417 -36.22 -6.52 -13.39
CA HIS A 417 -36.13 -5.45 -12.41
C HIS A 417 -34.85 -4.60 -12.65
N PRO A 418 -34.79 -3.84 -13.76
CA PRO A 418 -33.62 -3.03 -14.14
C PRO A 418 -33.37 -1.84 -13.19
N VAL A 419 -34.28 -1.57 -12.26
CA VAL A 419 -34.11 -0.64 -11.15
C VAL A 419 -34.48 -1.37 -9.87
N PHE A 420 -33.52 -1.49 -8.95
CA PHE A 420 -33.71 -2.03 -7.61
C PHE A 420 -32.94 -1.18 -6.60
N SER A 421 -33.28 -1.29 -5.32
CA SER A 421 -32.61 -0.57 -4.22
C SER A 421 -32.24 -1.53 -3.11
N LEU A 422 -30.97 -1.54 -2.70
CA LEU A 422 -30.49 -2.31 -1.55
C LEU A 422 -30.38 -1.39 -0.32
N THR A 423 -31.24 -1.60 0.68
CA THR A 423 -31.16 -0.89 1.96
C THR A 423 -30.23 -1.65 2.90
N ILE A 424 -28.96 -1.26 2.96
CA ILE A 424 -28.00 -1.80 3.94
C ILE A 424 -28.32 -1.17 5.31
N GLY A 425 -28.93 -1.95 6.18
CA GLY A 425 -29.28 -1.56 7.55
C GLY A 425 -28.20 -1.90 8.59
N ASN A 426 -28.56 -1.78 9.86
CA ASN A 426 -27.76 -2.26 11.01
C ASN A 426 -26.32 -1.72 11.10
N PHE A 427 -26.07 -0.50 10.63
CA PHE A 427 -24.87 0.28 10.97
C PHE A 427 -24.91 0.80 12.43
N THR A 428 -25.28 -0.07 13.38
CA THR A 428 -25.23 0.22 14.81
C THR A 428 -23.78 0.23 15.31
N PRO A 429 -23.43 1.09 16.28
CA PRO A 429 -22.13 1.01 16.96
C PRO A 429 -21.91 -0.36 17.60
N ARG A 430 -20.70 -0.92 17.41
CA ARG A 430 -20.25 -2.20 17.95
C ARG A 430 -18.89 -2.03 18.63
N TYR A 431 -18.71 -2.67 19.77
CA TYR A 431 -17.40 -2.82 20.40
C TYR A 431 -16.65 -3.99 19.77
N ILE A 432 -15.35 -3.81 19.55
CA ILE A 432 -14.42 -4.82 19.00
C ILE A 432 -13.26 -4.98 19.99
N THR A 433 -12.94 -6.22 20.33
CA THR A 433 -11.75 -6.59 21.11
C THR A 433 -10.70 -7.25 20.20
N PRO A 434 -9.40 -6.99 20.39
CA PRO A 434 -8.36 -7.71 19.65
C PRO A 434 -8.30 -9.19 20.06
N HIS A 435 -7.63 -10.01 19.24
CA HIS A 435 -7.42 -11.43 19.56
C HIS A 435 -6.57 -11.57 20.85
N PRO A 436 -6.89 -12.49 21.80
CA PRO A 436 -6.22 -12.55 23.10
C PRO A 436 -4.68 -12.68 23.06
N TYR A 437 -4.12 -13.29 22.01
CA TYR A 437 -2.66 -13.41 21.86
C TYR A 437 -1.93 -12.09 21.53
N THR A 438 -2.67 -11.01 21.24
CA THR A 438 -2.08 -9.64 21.23
C THR A 438 -1.71 -9.15 22.62
N ASN A 439 -2.26 -9.77 23.68
CA ASN A 439 -2.14 -9.35 25.07
C ASN A 439 -2.59 -7.88 25.32
N GLN A 440 -3.46 -7.35 24.46
CA GLN A 440 -4.00 -6.00 24.57
C GLN A 440 -5.34 -5.98 25.31
N HIS A 441 -5.44 -5.11 26.32
CA HIS A 441 -6.66 -4.87 27.09
C HIS A 441 -7.45 -3.66 26.56
N THR A 442 -7.48 -3.50 25.23
CA THR A 442 -8.13 -2.39 24.54
C THR A 442 -9.56 -2.75 24.10
N LEU A 443 -10.40 -1.73 23.90
CA LEU A 443 -11.75 -1.88 23.38
C LEU A 443 -12.01 -0.81 22.31
N THR A 444 -12.09 -1.23 21.06
CA THR A 444 -12.32 -0.34 19.90
C THR A 444 -13.81 -0.17 19.66
N LEU A 445 -14.24 1.02 19.22
CA LEU A 445 -15.59 1.29 18.79
C LEU A 445 -15.63 1.40 17.26
N ALA A 446 -16.60 0.76 16.61
CA ALA A 446 -16.80 0.87 15.16
C ALA A 446 -18.30 1.00 14.85
N ARG A 447 -18.67 1.68 13.76
CA ARG A 447 -20.08 1.86 13.35
C ARG A 447 -20.25 1.51 11.88
N GLY A 448 -20.77 0.31 11.61
CA GLY A 448 -20.88 -0.20 10.25
C GLY A 448 -19.51 -0.23 9.60
N PRO A 449 -19.23 0.66 8.63
CA PRO A 449 -17.89 0.87 8.09
C PRO A 449 -16.84 1.26 9.14
N LEU A 450 -16.96 2.47 9.66
CA LEU A 450 -15.87 3.23 10.25
C LEU A 450 -15.41 2.65 11.60
N VAL A 451 -14.09 2.48 11.76
CA VAL A 451 -13.44 2.42 13.09
C VAL A 451 -13.32 3.83 13.63
N TYR A 452 -13.56 4.01 14.92
CA TYR A 452 -13.57 5.32 15.58
C TYR A 452 -12.36 5.51 16.49
N CYS A 453 -11.71 6.65 16.34
CA CYS A 453 -10.78 7.21 17.31
C CYS A 453 -11.53 7.99 18.40
N ILE A 454 -10.79 8.44 19.42
CA ILE A 454 -11.21 9.47 20.36
C ILE A 454 -10.08 10.50 20.44
N GLU A 455 -10.41 11.77 20.31
CA GLU A 455 -9.43 12.87 20.24
C GLU A 455 -9.66 13.88 21.36
N ASP A 456 -8.59 14.51 21.83
CA ASP A 456 -8.61 15.55 22.87
C ASP A 456 -9.34 16.82 22.42
N ALA A 457 -9.33 17.12 21.11
CA ALA A 457 -10.10 18.18 20.48
C ALA A 457 -11.62 18.11 20.78
N ASP A 458 -12.20 16.91 20.84
CA ASP A 458 -13.60 16.67 21.22
C ASP A 458 -13.79 16.50 22.75
N ASN A 459 -12.69 16.37 23.50
CA ASN A 459 -12.66 15.91 24.89
C ASN A 459 -11.73 16.77 25.76
N ALA A 460 -12.06 18.06 25.92
CA ALA A 460 -11.29 19.03 26.71
C ALA A 460 -11.17 18.75 28.24
N TRP A 461 -11.52 17.53 28.69
CA TRP A 461 -11.26 16.97 30.02
C TRP A 461 -10.06 16.00 30.04
N GLU A 462 -9.52 15.66 28.87
CA GLU A 462 -8.38 14.76 28.67
C GLU A 462 -7.06 15.53 28.68
N ASP A 463 -6.03 14.95 29.28
CA ASP A 463 -4.70 15.56 29.47
C ASP A 463 -3.52 14.55 29.43
N ASN A 464 -3.79 13.27 29.10
CA ASN A 464 -2.83 12.15 29.15
C ASN A 464 -3.06 11.12 28.01
N HIS A 465 -3.59 11.57 26.86
CA HIS A 465 -3.91 10.73 25.68
C HIS A 465 -4.74 9.48 26.01
N PHE A 466 -5.72 9.61 26.90
CA PHE A 466 -6.67 8.59 27.34
C PHE A 466 -6.01 7.37 28.03
N LYS A 467 -4.74 7.48 28.44
CA LYS A 467 -3.95 6.37 29.03
C LYS A 467 -4.47 5.88 30.39
N ASP A 468 -5.34 6.65 31.06
CA ASP A 468 -6.05 6.28 32.29
C ASP A 468 -7.56 6.04 32.09
N VAL A 469 -8.05 6.06 30.85
CA VAL A 469 -9.47 5.93 30.50
C VAL A 469 -9.81 4.50 30.09
N GLY A 470 -10.85 3.95 30.70
CA GLY A 470 -11.39 2.63 30.38
C GLY A 470 -12.83 2.70 29.86
N LEU A 471 -13.14 1.77 28.95
CA LEU A 471 -14.49 1.51 28.48
C LEU A 471 -15.01 0.20 29.08
N LYS A 472 -16.33 0.05 29.17
CA LYS A 472 -16.98 -1.20 29.59
C LYS A 472 -17.73 -1.80 28.40
N VAL A 473 -17.51 -3.08 28.14
CA VAL A 473 -18.27 -3.83 27.12
C VAL A 473 -19.76 -3.76 27.45
N GLY A 474 -20.57 -3.27 26.51
CA GLY A 474 -22.00 -3.08 26.70
C GLY A 474 -22.41 -1.77 27.38
N SER A 475 -21.50 -0.80 27.59
CA SER A 475 -21.92 0.59 27.79
C SER A 475 -22.80 1.06 26.63
N ALA A 476 -23.82 1.86 26.91
CA ALA A 476 -24.68 2.39 25.86
C ALA A 476 -23.91 3.37 24.97
N VAL A 477 -24.16 3.33 23.66
CA VAL A 477 -23.59 4.27 22.69
C VAL A 477 -24.72 5.08 22.07
N LYS A 478 -24.63 6.40 22.18
CA LYS A 478 -25.54 7.35 21.53
C LYS A 478 -24.90 7.88 20.25
N GLU A 479 -25.62 7.77 19.14
CA GLU A 479 -25.29 8.44 17.88
C GLU A 479 -25.76 9.91 17.89
N GLU A 480 -24.98 10.80 17.28
CA GLU A 480 -25.30 12.22 17.12
C GLU A 480 -24.80 12.70 15.76
N ARG A 481 -25.68 13.29 14.93
CA ARG A 481 -25.26 13.91 13.67
C ARG A 481 -24.76 15.32 13.94
N LEU A 482 -23.59 15.64 13.42
CA LEU A 482 -22.92 16.94 13.53
C LEU A 482 -22.39 17.35 12.16
N CYS A 483 -22.12 18.64 11.96
CA CYS A 483 -21.37 19.13 10.79
C CYS A 483 -19.98 19.57 11.23
N ILE A 484 -18.97 19.35 10.40
CA ILE A 484 -17.61 19.85 10.65
C ILE A 484 -17.63 21.39 10.62
N SER A 485 -17.00 22.03 11.61
CA SER A 485 -17.03 23.48 11.74
C SER A 485 -16.41 24.18 10.53
N GLY A 486 -17.20 24.99 9.82
CA GLY A 486 -16.78 25.70 8.62
C GLY A 486 -16.99 24.93 7.29
N THR A 487 -17.62 23.76 7.30
CA THR A 487 -17.99 23.03 6.07
C THR A 487 -19.44 22.50 6.12
N ASP A 488 -19.97 22.11 4.95
CA ASP A 488 -21.27 21.41 4.83
C ASP A 488 -21.13 19.88 5.02
N GLU A 489 -20.06 19.40 5.66
CA GLU A 489 -19.80 17.96 5.82
C GLU A 489 -20.43 17.39 7.10
N GLU A 490 -21.54 16.65 6.96
CA GLU A 490 -22.11 15.83 8.04
C GLU A 490 -21.18 14.66 8.43
N TYR A 491 -21.07 14.42 9.74
CA TYR A 491 -20.50 13.21 10.34
C TYR A 491 -21.39 12.68 11.47
N ILE A 492 -21.16 11.44 11.90
CA ILE A 492 -21.85 10.82 13.03
C ILE A 492 -20.87 10.65 14.18
N ALA A 493 -21.02 11.46 15.22
CA ALA A 493 -20.30 11.31 16.48
C ALA A 493 -20.92 10.19 17.33
N LEU A 494 -20.07 9.51 18.09
CA LEU A 494 -20.46 8.44 19.01
C LEU A 494 -20.12 8.85 20.44
N ARG A 495 -21.12 8.85 21.34
CA ARG A 495 -20.92 9.15 22.76
C ARG A 495 -21.24 7.93 23.61
N THR A 496 -20.37 7.61 24.57
CA THR A 496 -20.56 6.49 25.50
C THR A 496 -19.97 6.82 26.86
N SER A 497 -20.35 6.08 27.90
CA SER A 497 -19.81 6.25 29.26
C SER A 497 -18.49 5.49 29.43
N CYS A 498 -17.43 6.25 29.71
CA CYS A 498 -16.13 5.75 30.15
C CYS A 498 -15.97 5.86 31.67
N TRP A 499 -14.91 5.25 32.20
CA TRP A 499 -14.41 5.47 33.56
C TRP A 499 -12.96 5.96 33.49
N ARG A 500 -12.57 6.90 34.35
CA ARG A 500 -11.19 7.43 34.41
C ARG A 500 -10.50 6.96 35.70
N ARG A 501 -9.28 6.44 35.61
CA ARG A 501 -8.55 5.82 36.72
C ARG A 501 -7.72 6.85 37.50
N SER A 502 -8.29 7.39 38.57
CA SER A 502 -7.57 8.26 39.50
C SER A 502 -6.57 7.50 40.38
N GLY A 503 -5.26 7.59 40.09
CA GLY A 503 -4.21 7.10 40.99
C GLY A 503 -2.86 6.84 40.31
N LYS A 504 -1.77 6.82 41.08
CA LYS A 504 -0.46 6.31 40.61
C LYS A 504 -0.51 4.79 40.47
N LEU A 505 0.31 4.23 39.57
CA LEU A 505 0.26 2.79 39.24
C LEU A 505 0.67 1.84 40.37
N ASP A 506 1.38 2.34 41.39
CA ASP A 506 2.09 1.51 42.36
C ASP A 506 1.21 0.84 43.43
N GLU A 507 -0.05 1.27 43.61
CA GLU A 507 -0.97 0.69 44.61
C GLU A 507 -2.17 -0.01 43.96
N VAL A 508 -2.19 -1.35 44.09
CA VAL A 508 -3.33 -2.19 43.68
C VAL A 508 -4.34 -2.27 44.81
N VAL A 509 -5.26 -1.31 44.87
CA VAL A 509 -6.47 -1.36 45.70
C VAL A 509 -7.69 -1.02 44.84
N SER A 510 -8.73 -1.85 44.91
CA SER A 510 -10.00 -1.62 44.22
C SER A 510 -10.83 -0.54 44.93
N SER A 511 -11.01 0.60 44.26
CA SER A 511 -11.89 1.69 44.73
C SER A 511 -12.98 1.98 43.69
N PRO A 512 -14.23 2.29 44.10
CA PRO A 512 -15.31 2.59 43.17
C PRO A 512 -15.10 3.95 42.48
N GLY A 513 -15.16 3.97 41.15
CA GLY A 513 -15.08 5.19 40.35
C GLY A 513 -16.39 5.95 40.26
N PHE A 514 -16.31 7.28 40.14
CA PHE A 514 -17.47 8.14 39.88
C PHE A 514 -17.95 8.01 38.43
N VAL A 515 -19.26 8.21 38.22
CA VAL A 515 -19.86 8.29 36.88
C VAL A 515 -19.69 9.71 36.34
N VAL A 516 -19.15 9.84 35.12
CA VAL A 516 -19.04 11.13 34.41
C VAL A 516 -20.18 11.25 33.40
N GLU A 517 -21.30 11.87 33.80
CA GLU A 517 -22.37 12.26 32.88
C GLU A 517 -22.26 13.74 32.51
N GLY A 518 -21.83 14.01 31.27
CA GLY A 518 -21.62 15.37 30.76
C GLY A 518 -22.90 16.09 30.32
N LYS A 519 -23.68 16.62 31.26
CA LYS A 519 -24.65 17.72 31.02
C LYS A 519 -24.72 18.67 32.22
N GLY A 520 -24.38 19.94 32.02
CA GLY A 520 -24.39 20.93 33.09
C GLY A 520 -25.71 21.71 33.21
N SER A 521 -26.34 21.67 34.38
CA SER A 521 -26.94 22.86 35.03
C SER A 521 -27.52 22.56 36.43
N GLY A 522 -26.98 23.17 37.49
CA GLY A 522 -27.76 23.63 38.65
C GLY A 522 -27.89 22.72 39.90
N PHE A 523 -27.31 23.20 41.01
CA PHE A 523 -27.78 23.14 42.42
C PHE A 523 -27.82 21.83 43.23
N ASP A 524 -26.96 21.82 44.25
CA ASP A 524 -27.16 21.57 45.70
C ASP A 524 -27.91 20.32 46.22
N ASP A 525 -27.13 19.48 46.93
CA ASP A 525 -27.33 18.99 48.31
C ASP A 525 -28.76 18.86 48.87
N GLU A 526 -29.24 17.63 49.09
CA GLU A 526 -29.25 17.06 50.45
C GLU A 526 -29.49 15.53 50.50
N ARG A 527 -28.81 14.93 51.49
CA ARG A 527 -28.94 13.60 52.12
C ARG A 527 -30.25 12.80 51.90
N GLY A 528 -30.09 11.51 51.58
CA GLY A 528 -31.15 10.48 51.57
C GLY A 528 -30.61 9.05 51.50
#